data_AF-A0A2N5A2C1-F1
#
_entry.id   AF-A0A2N5A2C1-F1
#
_cell.length_a   1.000
_cell.length_b   1.000
_cell.length_c   1.000
_cell.angle_alpha   90.00
_cell.angle_beta   90.00
_cell.angle_gamma   90.00
#
_symmetry.space_group_name_H-M   'P 1'
#
loop_
_entity.id
_entity.type
_entity.pdbx_description
1 polymer ?
#
loop_
_entity_poly.entity_id
_entity_poly.type
_entity_poly.pdbx_seq_one_letter_code
_entity_poly.pdbx_strand_id
1 'polypeptide(L)'
;GLGDIAAFPFVEAPDKRNIQDGVRLLEELGAITTDEQATAYKLTPMGRQLSQLPVDPRLARMVLEAQKHGCVREAMIITSALSIQDPRERPMDKQQASDEKHRRFHDKESDFLAFVNLWNYLGEQQKALSSNQFRRQCRVDFLNYLRVREWQDIYT
;
A
#
# COMPACT_ATOMS: atom_id res chain seq x y z
N GLY A 1 19.42 3.93 19.91
CA GLY A 1 20.11 3.85 18.61
C GLY A 1 20.13 2.40 18.19
N LEU A 2 20.12 2.11 16.90
CA LEU A 2 19.95 0.74 16.39
C LEU A 2 21.20 -0.15 16.54
N GLY A 3 22.30 0.35 17.11
CA GLY A 3 23.55 -0.40 17.25
C GLY A 3 24.14 -0.79 15.89
N ASP A 4 25.09 -1.73 15.90
CA ASP A 4 25.54 -2.40 14.68
C ASP A 4 24.52 -3.48 14.29
N ILE A 5 23.80 -3.26 13.18
CA ILE A 5 22.78 -4.19 12.67
C ILE A 5 23.42 -5.54 12.31
N ALA A 6 24.68 -5.55 11.88
CA ALA A 6 25.40 -6.79 11.57
C ALA A 6 25.76 -7.61 12.83
N ALA A 7 25.75 -6.97 14.00
CA ALA A 7 25.94 -7.63 15.29
C ALA A 7 24.63 -8.12 15.93
N PHE A 8 23.48 -7.91 15.26
CA PHE A 8 22.20 -8.40 15.77
C PHE A 8 22.17 -9.93 15.77
N PRO A 9 21.74 -10.58 16.88
CA PRO A 9 21.81 -12.03 17.03
C PRO A 9 20.64 -12.71 16.30
N PHE A 10 20.67 -12.69 14.97
CA PHE A 10 19.72 -13.45 14.15
C PHE A 10 19.89 -14.95 14.39
N VAL A 11 18.78 -15.70 14.44
CA VAL A 11 18.81 -17.18 14.45
C VAL A 11 19.43 -17.69 13.14
N GLU A 12 19.05 -17.06 12.03
CA GLU A 12 19.68 -17.22 10.72
C GLU A 12 19.94 -15.82 10.16
N ALA A 13 21.20 -15.44 10.06
CA ALA A 13 21.57 -14.10 9.64
C ALA A 13 21.25 -13.89 8.15
N PRO A 14 20.59 -12.77 7.77
CA PRO A 14 20.39 -12.45 6.37
C PRO A 14 21.73 -12.13 5.71
N ASP A 15 21.79 -12.32 4.39
CA ASP A 15 22.94 -11.89 3.60
C ASP A 15 23.25 -10.40 3.85
N LYS A 16 24.54 -10.07 3.94
CA LYS A 16 25.01 -8.69 4.14
C LYS A 16 24.41 -7.70 3.12
N ARG A 17 24.18 -8.18 1.89
CA ARG A 17 23.54 -7.39 0.83
C ARG A 17 22.11 -6.97 1.19
N ASN A 18 21.32 -7.87 1.78
CA ASN A 18 19.95 -7.55 2.18
C ASN A 18 19.92 -6.50 3.31
N ILE A 19 20.89 -6.57 4.24
CA ILE A 19 21.06 -5.56 5.28
C ILE A 19 21.39 -4.20 4.64
N GLN A 20 22.36 -4.17 3.72
CA GLN A 20 22.77 -2.94 3.02
C GLN A 20 21.63 -2.33 2.21
N ASP A 21 20.87 -3.14 1.47
CA ASP A 21 19.73 -2.68 0.68
C ASP A 21 18.62 -2.10 1.58
N GLY A 22 18.38 -2.71 2.75
CA GLY A 22 17.44 -2.18 3.74
C GLY A 22 17.88 -0.85 4.34
N VAL A 23 19.15 -0.71 4.71
CA VAL A 23 19.73 0.55 5.19
C VAL A 23 19.61 1.64 4.13
N ARG A 24 20.03 1.34 2.90
CA ARG A 24 19.97 2.29 1.78
C ARG A 24 18.54 2.77 1.52
N LEU A 25 17.56 1.86 1.56
CA LEU A 25 16.15 2.24 1.43
C LEU A 25 15.73 3.22 2.54
N LEU A 26 16.11 2.94 3.79
CA LEU A 26 15.77 3.83 4.91
C LEU A 26 16.45 5.20 4.80
N GLU A 27 17.66 5.28 4.24
CA GLU A 27 18.32 6.54 3.91
C GLU A 27 17.57 7.30 2.80
N GLU A 28 17.21 6.62 1.70
CA GLU A 28 16.45 7.19 0.58
C GLU A 28 15.06 7.71 1.01
N LEU A 29 14.43 7.05 1.97
CA LEU A 29 13.16 7.50 2.57
C LEU A 29 13.33 8.65 3.57
N GLY A 30 14.58 9.01 3.91
CA GLY A 30 14.90 10.00 4.94
C GLY A 30 14.59 9.52 6.36
N ALA A 31 14.47 8.21 6.57
CA ALA A 31 14.13 7.59 7.85
C ALA A 31 15.34 7.51 8.80
N ILE A 32 16.53 7.30 8.26
CA ILE A 32 17.78 7.26 9.04
C ILE A 32 18.79 8.26 8.49
N THR A 33 19.74 8.63 9.34
CA THR A 33 20.93 9.39 8.98
C THR A 33 22.16 8.77 9.63
N THR A 34 23.31 9.00 9.00
CA THR A 34 24.63 8.62 9.50
C THR A 34 25.26 9.86 10.11
N ASP A 35 25.67 9.78 11.37
CA ASP A 35 26.41 10.86 12.02
C ASP A 35 27.85 10.83 11.49
N GLU A 36 28.40 11.97 11.04
CA GLU A 36 29.75 12.06 10.44
C GLU A 36 30.85 11.52 11.38
N GLN A 37 30.56 11.45 12.68
CA GLN A 37 31.48 11.01 13.73
C GLN A 37 31.13 9.63 14.34
N ALA A 38 30.00 9.01 13.96
CA ALA A 38 29.55 7.76 14.61
C ALA A 38 29.36 6.61 13.62
N THR A 39 29.86 5.44 14.02
CA THR A 39 29.66 4.13 13.36
C THR A 39 28.22 3.59 13.46
N ALA A 40 27.22 4.43 13.77
CA ALA A 40 25.87 3.99 14.12
C ALA A 40 24.78 4.86 13.49
N TYR A 41 23.74 4.20 12.96
CA TYR A 41 22.56 4.84 12.38
C TYR A 41 21.65 5.47 13.45
N LYS A 42 21.11 6.66 13.13
CA LYS A 42 20.13 7.37 13.96
C LYS A 42 18.82 7.58 13.20
N LEU A 43 17.69 7.33 13.86
CA LEU A 43 16.36 7.66 13.32
C LEU A 43 16.16 9.18 13.28
N THR A 44 15.74 9.67 12.13
CA THR A 44 15.27 11.05 11.95
C THR A 44 13.86 11.22 12.56
N PRO A 45 13.33 12.45 12.69
CA PRO A 45 11.92 12.64 13.07
C PRO A 45 10.95 11.90 12.13
N MET A 46 11.21 11.92 10.81
CA MET A 46 10.46 11.15 9.82
C MET A 46 10.57 9.65 10.08
N GLY A 47 11.77 9.13 10.34
CA GLY A 47 11.98 7.71 10.66
C GLY A 47 11.25 7.25 11.91
N ARG A 48 11.16 8.12 12.93
CA ARG A 48 10.36 7.84 14.13
C ARG A 48 8.88 7.77 13.83
N GLN A 49 8.36 8.59 12.92
CA GLN A 49 6.96 8.50 12.48
C GLN A 49 6.72 7.23 11.68
N LEU A 50 7.59 6.93 10.71
CA LEU A 50 7.53 5.70 9.91
C LEU A 50 7.51 4.45 10.78
N SER A 51 8.36 4.38 11.82
CA SER A 51 8.45 3.20 12.69
C SER A 51 7.20 2.94 13.54
N GLN A 52 6.25 3.88 13.61
CA GLN A 52 4.98 3.69 14.32
C GLN A 52 3.89 3.08 13.44
N LEU A 53 4.10 3.00 12.12
CA LEU A 53 3.12 2.50 11.16
C LEU A 53 3.39 1.02 10.85
N PRO A 54 2.43 0.11 11.04
CA PRO A 54 2.62 -1.32 10.83
C PRO A 54 2.46 -1.70 9.34
N VAL A 55 3.13 -0.98 8.44
CA VAL A 55 3.08 -1.19 6.99
C VAL A 55 4.48 -1.06 6.39
N ASP A 56 4.65 -1.43 5.12
CA ASP A 56 5.91 -1.23 4.41
C ASP A 56 6.36 0.24 4.48
N PRO A 57 7.65 0.53 4.77
CA PRO A 57 8.12 1.89 5.00
C PRO A 57 7.95 2.81 3.78
N ARG A 58 7.90 2.27 2.54
CA ARG A 58 7.61 3.07 1.35
C ARG A 58 6.16 3.54 1.33
N LEU A 59 5.22 2.66 1.64
CA LEU A 59 3.79 3.00 1.74
C LEU A 59 3.53 3.97 2.89
N ALA A 60 4.15 3.73 4.06
CA ALA A 60 4.10 4.65 5.19
C ALA A 60 4.62 6.05 4.80
N ARG A 61 5.72 6.12 4.05
CA ARG A 61 6.28 7.40 3.58
C ARG A 61 5.34 8.14 2.64
N MET A 62 4.63 7.43 1.77
CA MET A 62 3.60 8.01 0.89
C MET A 62 2.47 8.66 1.71
N VAL A 63 1.93 7.95 2.71
CA VAL A 63 0.84 8.48 3.56
C VAL A 63 1.31 9.71 4.34
N LEU A 64 2.50 9.67 4.93
CA LEU A 64 3.04 10.81 5.68
C LEU A 64 3.29 12.04 4.78
N GLU A 65 3.71 11.83 3.53
CA GLU A 65 3.89 12.95 2.59
C GLU A 65 2.55 13.52 2.13
N ALA A 66 1.54 12.66 1.92
CA ALA A 66 0.23 13.06 1.44
C ALA A 66 -0.46 14.10 2.35
N GLN A 67 -0.10 14.13 3.63
CA GLN A 67 -0.56 15.16 4.57
C GLN A 67 -0.15 16.57 4.12
N LYS A 68 1.06 16.74 3.59
CA LYS A 68 1.56 18.04 3.12
C LYS A 68 0.93 18.49 1.80
N HIS A 69 0.48 17.53 1.00
CA HIS A 69 -0.16 17.78 -0.31
C HIS A 69 -1.70 17.80 -0.24
N GLY A 70 -2.28 17.56 0.94
CA GLY A 70 -3.73 17.57 1.12
C GLY A 70 -4.47 16.38 0.48
N CYS A 71 -3.77 15.27 0.19
CA CYS A 71 -4.31 14.10 -0.52
C CYS A 71 -4.24 12.81 0.30
N VAL A 72 -4.34 12.92 1.63
CA VAL A 72 -4.22 11.78 2.56
C VAL A 72 -5.24 10.68 2.25
N ARG A 73 -6.47 11.06 1.89
CA ARG A 73 -7.53 10.11 1.59
C ARG A 73 -7.17 9.23 0.38
N GLU A 74 -6.77 9.85 -0.71
CA GLU A 74 -6.38 9.17 -1.95
C GLU A 74 -5.14 8.30 -1.72
N ALA A 75 -4.15 8.83 -1.01
CA ALA A 75 -2.95 8.08 -0.64
C ALA A 75 -3.31 6.84 0.21
N MET A 76 -4.16 6.98 1.24
CA MET A 76 -4.62 5.86 2.07
C MET A 76 -5.37 4.82 1.26
N ILE A 77 -6.24 5.22 0.32
CA ILE A 77 -6.94 4.28 -0.58
C ILE A 77 -5.91 3.47 -1.37
N ILE A 78 -4.94 4.14 -1.99
CA ILE A 78 -3.92 3.51 -2.83
C ILE A 78 -3.02 2.60 -2.00
N THR A 79 -2.49 3.07 -0.86
CA THR A 79 -1.57 2.29 -0.03
C THR A 79 -2.25 1.06 0.58
N SER A 80 -3.53 1.18 0.93
CA SER A 80 -4.33 0.03 1.41
C SER A 80 -4.65 -0.97 0.29
N ALA A 81 -4.73 -0.51 -0.96
CA ALA A 81 -4.93 -1.40 -2.11
C ALA A 81 -3.65 -2.18 -2.41
N LEU A 82 -2.51 -1.50 -2.34
CA LEU A 82 -1.19 -2.08 -2.63
C LEU A 82 -0.68 -3.04 -1.54
N SER A 83 -1.23 -2.97 -0.33
CA SER A 83 -0.90 -3.90 0.77
C SER A 83 -1.63 -5.23 0.69
N ILE A 84 -2.57 -5.38 -0.24
CA ILE A 84 -3.31 -6.62 -0.47
C ILE A 84 -3.17 -7.08 -1.92
N GLN A 85 -3.68 -8.27 -2.20
CA GLN A 85 -3.89 -8.70 -3.57
C GLN A 85 -5.01 -7.88 -4.23
N ASP A 86 -4.79 -7.43 -5.47
CA ASP A 86 -5.75 -6.64 -6.25
C ASP A 86 -7.15 -7.31 -6.26
N PRO A 87 -8.22 -6.58 -5.90
CA PRO A 87 -9.57 -7.13 -5.89
C PRO A 87 -10.12 -7.42 -7.30
N ARG A 88 -9.51 -6.89 -8.37
CA ARG A 88 -9.93 -7.14 -9.75
C ARG A 88 -9.50 -8.54 -10.19
N GLU A 89 -10.48 -9.33 -10.63
CA GLU A 89 -10.25 -10.66 -11.17
C GLU A 89 -10.20 -10.61 -12.70
N ARG A 90 -9.23 -11.31 -13.30
CA ARG A 90 -9.09 -11.42 -14.75
C ARG A 90 -9.04 -12.89 -15.19
N PRO A 91 -10.16 -13.63 -15.11
CA PRO A 91 -10.21 -15.05 -15.48
C PRO A 91 -9.81 -15.27 -16.95
N MET A 92 -9.05 -16.33 -17.25
CA MET A 92 -8.54 -16.58 -18.60
C MET A 92 -9.65 -16.76 -19.65
N ASP A 93 -10.79 -17.34 -19.27
CA ASP A 93 -11.96 -17.57 -20.12
C ASP A 93 -12.82 -16.31 -20.32
N LYS A 94 -12.61 -15.25 -19.52
CA LYS A 94 -13.45 -14.04 -19.49
C LYS A 94 -12.66 -12.74 -19.53
N GLN A 95 -11.42 -12.77 -20.02
CA GLN A 95 -10.53 -11.61 -20.04
C GLN A 95 -11.17 -10.39 -20.70
N GLN A 96 -11.79 -10.55 -21.88
CA GLN A 96 -12.41 -9.42 -22.58
C GLN A 96 -13.55 -8.79 -21.78
N ALA A 97 -14.38 -9.61 -21.12
CA ALA A 97 -15.49 -9.14 -20.31
C ALA A 97 -15.02 -8.48 -19.00
N SER A 98 -13.97 -9.01 -18.34
CA SER A 98 -13.39 -8.37 -17.16
C SER A 98 -12.72 -7.05 -17.52
N ASP A 99 -11.96 -7.01 -18.62
CA ASP A 99 -11.26 -5.81 -19.07
C ASP A 99 -12.26 -4.69 -19.41
N GLU A 100 -13.39 -5.02 -20.05
CA GLU A 100 -14.46 -4.05 -20.32
C GLU A 100 -15.07 -3.50 -19.04
N LYS A 101 -15.33 -4.34 -18.04
CA LYS A 101 -15.84 -3.90 -16.73
C LYS A 101 -14.84 -3.02 -15.99
N HIS A 102 -13.56 -3.36 -16.02
CA HIS A 102 -12.52 -2.63 -15.28
C HIS A 102 -12.08 -1.35 -15.97
N ARG A 103 -12.24 -1.24 -17.30
CA ARG A 103 -11.90 -0.05 -18.09
C ARG A 103 -12.57 1.22 -17.57
N ARG A 104 -13.77 1.11 -16.99
CA ARG A 104 -14.49 2.26 -16.39
C ARG A 104 -13.76 2.91 -15.20
N PHE A 105 -12.80 2.21 -14.61
CA PHE A 105 -12.00 2.73 -13.50
C PHE A 105 -10.67 3.33 -13.98
N HIS A 106 -10.25 3.03 -15.21
CA HIS A 106 -8.99 3.51 -15.75
C HIS A 106 -8.95 5.04 -15.78
N ASP A 107 -7.83 5.60 -15.31
CA ASP A 107 -7.52 7.01 -15.43
C ASP A 107 -6.42 7.20 -16.47
N LYS A 108 -6.52 8.26 -17.29
CA LYS A 108 -5.59 8.47 -18.41
C LYS A 108 -4.18 8.88 -17.96
N GLU A 109 -4.06 9.44 -16.76
CA GLU A 109 -2.83 10.02 -16.25
C GLU A 109 -2.16 9.14 -15.19
N SER A 110 -2.88 8.18 -14.60
CA SER A 110 -2.34 7.34 -13.53
C SER A 110 -3.05 6.00 -13.33
N ASP A 111 -2.29 4.91 -13.37
CA ASP A 111 -2.77 3.58 -13.00
C ASP A 111 -3.23 3.50 -11.54
N PHE A 112 -2.64 4.30 -10.64
CA PHE A 112 -3.02 4.31 -9.22
C PHE A 112 -4.37 4.97 -8.99
N LEU A 113 -4.75 5.95 -9.82
CA LEU A 113 -6.09 6.56 -9.74
C LEU A 113 -7.19 5.57 -10.08
N ALA A 114 -6.88 4.47 -10.78
CA ALA A 114 -7.85 3.39 -10.97
C ALA A 114 -8.32 2.77 -9.65
N PHE A 115 -7.46 2.71 -8.62
CA PHE A 115 -7.89 2.28 -7.28
C PHE A 115 -8.82 3.30 -6.63
N VAL A 116 -8.55 4.59 -6.77
CA VAL A 116 -9.42 5.65 -6.23
C VAL A 116 -10.80 5.62 -6.90
N ASN A 117 -10.84 5.46 -8.22
CA ASN A 117 -12.08 5.35 -8.99
C ASN A 117 -12.88 4.10 -8.61
N LEU A 118 -12.20 2.95 -8.48
CA LEU A 118 -12.82 1.71 -8.02
C LEU A 118 -13.37 1.84 -6.60
N TRP A 119 -12.60 2.46 -5.68
CA TRP A 119 -13.02 2.67 -4.30
C TRP A 119 -14.29 3.53 -4.22
N ASN A 120 -14.33 4.65 -4.95
CA ASN A 120 -15.49 5.54 -5.00
C ASN A 120 -16.72 4.79 -5.52
N TYR A 121 -16.57 4.05 -6.63
CA TYR A 121 -17.63 3.20 -7.18
C TYR A 121 -18.16 2.18 -6.16
N LEU A 122 -17.26 1.46 -5.48
CA LEU A 122 -17.66 0.49 -4.46
C LEU A 122 -18.44 1.14 -3.32
N GLY A 123 -18.01 2.32 -2.87
CA GLY A 123 -18.72 3.11 -1.86
C GLY A 123 -20.12 3.54 -2.29
N GLU A 124 -20.29 3.98 -3.54
CA GLU A 124 -21.61 4.31 -4.11
C GLU A 124 -22.52 3.08 -4.17
N GLN A 125 -22.00 1.96 -4.67
CA GLN A 125 -22.75 0.72 -4.77
C GLN A 125 -23.16 0.17 -3.39
N GLN A 126 -22.31 0.28 -2.38
CA GLN A 126 -22.64 -0.16 -1.00
C GLN A 126 -23.74 0.68 -0.37
N LYS A 127 -23.82 1.98 -0.70
CA LYS A 127 -24.91 2.86 -0.23
C LYS A 127 -26.23 2.54 -0.94
N ALA A 128 -26.17 2.20 -2.23
CA ALA A 128 -27.36 1.99 -3.06
C ALA A 128 -27.97 0.57 -2.94
N LEU A 129 -27.15 -0.44 -2.62
CA LEU A 129 -27.54 -1.86 -2.67
C LEU A 129 -27.61 -2.49 -1.29
N SER A 130 -28.49 -3.48 -1.12
CA SER A 130 -28.39 -4.39 0.04
C SER A 130 -27.08 -5.19 -0.01
N SER A 131 -26.62 -5.69 1.14
CA SER A 131 -25.38 -6.49 1.23
C SER A 131 -25.34 -7.67 0.24
N ASN A 132 -26.45 -8.38 0.08
CA ASN A 132 -26.55 -9.50 -0.89
C ASN A 132 -26.46 -9.02 -2.34
N GLN A 133 -27.11 -7.91 -2.68
CA GLN A 133 -27.04 -7.32 -4.02
C GLN A 133 -25.65 -6.79 -4.31
N PHE A 134 -24.99 -6.14 -3.34
CA PHE A 134 -23.62 -5.65 -3.48
C PHE A 134 -22.61 -6.78 -3.72
N ARG A 135 -22.70 -7.87 -2.94
CA ARG A 135 -21.86 -9.05 -3.16
C ARG A 135 -22.07 -9.66 -4.56
N ARG A 136 -23.32 -9.71 -5.03
CA ARG A 136 -23.62 -10.15 -6.40
C ARG A 136 -23.06 -9.19 -7.44
N GLN A 137 -23.13 -7.87 -7.19
CA GLN A 137 -22.58 -6.83 -8.07
C GLN A 137 -21.07 -6.97 -8.22
N CYS A 138 -20.34 -7.17 -7.12
CA CYS A 138 -18.90 -7.44 -7.17
C CYS A 138 -18.58 -8.61 -8.10
N ARG A 139 -19.31 -9.72 -7.98
CA ARG A 139 -19.14 -10.88 -8.86
C ARG A 139 -19.43 -10.57 -10.34
N VAL A 140 -20.46 -9.78 -10.62
CA VAL A 140 -20.82 -9.38 -12.00
C VAL A 140 -19.75 -8.50 -12.64
N ASP A 141 -19.06 -7.69 -11.83
CA ASP A 141 -18.01 -6.79 -12.29
C ASP A 141 -16.59 -7.37 -12.14
N PHE A 142 -16.48 -8.69 -11.96
CA PHE A 142 -15.20 -9.40 -11.80
C PHE A 142 -14.36 -8.82 -10.67
N LEU A 143 -14.98 -8.63 -9.51
CA LEU A 143 -14.33 -8.18 -8.28
C LEU A 143 -14.46 -9.25 -7.21
N ASN A 144 -13.33 -9.60 -6.60
CA ASN A 144 -13.29 -10.49 -5.46
C ASN A 144 -13.83 -9.78 -4.22
N TYR A 145 -15.02 -10.17 -3.78
CA TYR A 145 -15.69 -9.53 -2.64
C TYR A 145 -14.88 -9.61 -1.33
N LEU A 146 -14.12 -10.70 -1.11
CA LEU A 146 -13.32 -10.84 0.11
C LEU A 146 -12.13 -9.88 0.10
N ARG A 147 -11.47 -9.69 -1.05
CA ARG A 147 -10.40 -8.69 -1.21
C ARG A 147 -10.95 -7.27 -1.09
N VAL A 148 -12.14 -6.99 -1.61
CA VAL A 148 -12.81 -5.69 -1.39
C VAL A 148 -13.04 -5.42 0.10
N ARG A 149 -13.50 -6.42 0.85
CA ARG A 149 -13.68 -6.32 2.31
C ARG A 149 -12.36 -6.09 3.03
N GLU A 150 -11.35 -6.87 2.71
CA GLU A 150 -10.00 -6.74 3.28
C GLU A 150 -9.40 -5.36 2.99
N TRP A 151 -9.57 -4.83 1.77
CA TRP A 151 -9.14 -3.48 1.42
C TRP A 151 -9.82 -2.42 2.29
N GLN A 152 -11.13 -2.57 2.49
CA GLN A 152 -11.90 -1.68 3.35
C GLN A 152 -11.45 -1.77 4.81
N ASP A 153 -11.23 -2.97 5.31
CA ASP A 153 -10.80 -3.21 6.68
C ASP A 153 -9.39 -2.67 6.96
N ILE A 154 -8.48 -2.63 5.97
CA ILE A 154 -7.14 -2.01 6.11
C ILE A 154 -7.17 -0.48 6.05
N TYR A 155 -8.08 0.09 5.25
CA TYR A 155 -8.20 1.54 5.12
C TYR A 155 -8.78 2.19 6.39
N THR A 156 -9.60 1.46 7.15
CA THR A 156 -10.41 1.98 8.27
C THR A 156 -9.70 1.85 9.61
#